data_AF-A0AAP5Z1P7-F1
#
_entry.id   AF-A0AAP5Z1P7-F1
#
_cell.length_a   1.000
_cell.length_b   1.000
_cell.length_c   1.000
_cell.angle_alpha   90.00
_cell.angle_beta   90.00
_cell.angle_gamma   90.00
#
_symmetry.space_group_name_H-M   'P 1'
#
loop_
_entity.id
_entity.type
_entity.pdbx_description
1 polymer ?
#
loop_
_entity_poly.entity_id
_entity_poly.type
_entity_poly.pdbx_seq_one_letter_code
_entity_poly.pdbx_strand_id
1 'polypeptide(L)'
;ECEPYITADDKLMQEHAEELIQGIEIVEHILKPKLTIIGIEDNKPDAIKALESAALNKDIVIRVIPTKYPSGGEKQLIKILTNKEVPSGSIPADIGILVQNVGSLYSIKRAIIDGEPIIERVVTLTGKTFKQPRNVWALLGTPVQALLDEFGYKADKKLQRLIIGGPMMGFTLPHSQVPITKTANCILAPTRHEISAHQYEMECIRCGQCAEACH
;
A
#
# COMPACT_ATOMS: atom_id res chain seq x y z
N GLU A 1 3.47 -3.39 0.27
CA GLU A 1 3.60 -1.93 0.11
C GLU A 1 5.01 -1.59 -0.38
N CYS A 2 5.14 -1.17 -1.64
CA CYS A 2 6.43 -0.94 -2.33
C CYS A 2 6.61 0.50 -2.84
N GLU A 3 5.57 1.32 -2.72
CA GLU A 3 5.57 2.70 -3.22
C GLU A 3 6.35 3.59 -2.23
N PRO A 4 7.33 4.39 -2.69
CA PRO A 4 8.08 5.28 -1.82
C PRO A 4 7.16 6.19 -1.00
N TYR A 5 7.60 6.50 0.22
CA TYR A 5 6.90 7.30 1.23
C TYR A 5 5.69 6.66 1.91
N ILE A 6 5.04 5.64 1.35
CA ILE A 6 3.88 5.02 1.98
C ILE A 6 4.34 4.00 3.03
N THR A 7 3.77 4.08 4.23
CA THR A 7 4.07 3.20 5.37
C THR A 7 2.81 2.75 6.11
N ALA A 8 1.64 2.92 5.49
CA ALA A 8 0.35 2.67 6.13
C ALA A 8 0.15 1.17 6.37
N ASP A 9 0.44 0.35 5.36
CA ASP A 9 0.36 -1.10 5.46
C ASP A 9 1.49 -1.65 6.35
N ASP A 10 2.71 -1.06 6.29
CA ASP A 10 3.80 -1.41 7.20
C ASP A 10 3.39 -1.22 8.68
N LYS A 11 2.82 -0.06 9.04
CA LYS A 11 2.35 0.17 10.40
C LYS A 11 1.19 -0.72 10.80
N LEU A 12 0.28 -0.99 9.88
CA LEU A 12 -0.81 -1.94 10.13
C LEU A 12 -0.27 -3.33 10.47
N MET A 13 0.75 -3.82 9.74
CA MET A 13 1.38 -5.12 10.03
C MET A 13 2.16 -5.12 11.35
N GLN A 14 2.75 -4.01 11.76
CA GLN A 14 3.49 -3.92 13.03
C GLN A 14 2.55 -3.91 14.24
N GLU A 15 1.46 -3.14 14.17
CA GLU A 15 0.60 -2.85 15.31
C GLU A 15 -0.61 -3.80 15.42
N HIS A 16 -1.03 -4.40 14.30
CA HIS A 16 -2.24 -5.24 14.20
C HIS A 16 -1.96 -6.59 13.50
N ALA A 17 -0.81 -7.20 13.78
CA ALA A 17 -0.41 -8.48 13.19
C ALA A 17 -1.40 -9.61 13.52
N GLU A 18 -1.87 -9.71 14.76
CA GLU A 18 -2.77 -10.77 15.20
C GLU A 18 -4.12 -10.69 14.48
N GLU A 19 -4.69 -9.49 14.38
CA GLU A 19 -5.94 -9.23 13.67
C GLU A 19 -5.79 -9.49 12.17
N LEU A 20 -4.61 -9.20 11.60
CA LEU A 20 -4.32 -9.54 10.21
C LEU A 20 -4.33 -11.06 10.01
N ILE A 21 -3.70 -11.83 10.90
CA ILE A 21 -3.70 -13.30 10.84
C ILE A 21 -5.13 -13.84 10.98
N GLN A 22 -5.95 -13.31 11.87
CA GLN A 22 -7.37 -13.69 11.97
C GLN A 22 -8.14 -13.40 10.67
N GLY A 23 -7.85 -12.28 10.01
CA GLY A 23 -8.39 -11.95 8.69
C GLY A 23 -8.02 -12.99 7.63
N ILE A 24 -6.78 -13.48 7.67
CA ILE A 24 -6.29 -14.56 6.79
C ILE A 24 -7.03 -15.86 7.08
N GLU A 25 -7.18 -16.26 8.35
CA GLU A 25 -7.87 -17.51 8.74
C GLU A 25 -9.33 -17.54 8.27
N ILE A 26 -10.02 -16.40 8.30
CA ILE A 26 -11.38 -16.29 7.76
C ILE A 26 -11.39 -16.60 6.26
N VAL A 27 -10.44 -16.01 5.51
CA VAL A 27 -10.34 -16.25 4.07
C VAL A 27 -9.94 -17.70 3.77
N GLU A 28 -9.04 -18.28 4.57
CA GLU A 28 -8.65 -19.69 4.47
C GLU A 28 -9.84 -20.63 4.73
N HIS A 29 -10.68 -20.32 5.71
CA HIS A 29 -11.88 -21.09 6.00
C HIS A 29 -12.84 -21.13 4.80
N ILE A 30 -13.00 -19.99 4.11
CA ILE A 30 -13.91 -19.84 2.97
C ILE A 30 -13.34 -20.53 1.72
N LEU A 31 -12.08 -20.25 1.38
CA LEU A 31 -11.49 -20.65 0.11
C LEU A 31 -10.74 -21.99 0.15
N LYS A 32 -10.35 -22.44 1.34
CA LYS A 32 -9.55 -23.65 1.57
C LYS A 32 -8.32 -23.72 0.65
N PRO A 33 -7.46 -22.69 0.66
CA PRO A 33 -6.27 -22.67 -0.18
C PRO A 33 -5.33 -23.81 0.19
N LYS A 34 -4.56 -24.29 -0.79
CA LYS A 34 -3.52 -25.32 -0.55
C LYS A 34 -2.28 -24.76 0.13
N LEU A 35 -2.08 -23.45 0.03
CA LEU A 35 -0.91 -22.74 0.52
C LEU A 35 -1.25 -21.27 0.71
N THR A 36 -0.91 -20.72 1.86
CA THR A 36 -1.04 -19.30 2.17
C THR A 36 0.34 -18.69 2.37
N ILE A 37 0.60 -17.59 1.65
CA ILE A 37 1.90 -16.91 1.68
C ILE A 37 1.70 -15.44 2.02
N ILE A 38 2.44 -14.93 3.00
CA ILE A 38 2.57 -13.49 3.24
C ILE A 38 3.91 -13.04 2.63
N GLY A 39 3.83 -12.29 1.54
CA GLY A 39 5.00 -11.64 0.92
C GLY A 39 5.27 -10.28 1.57
N ILE A 40 6.47 -10.10 2.12
CA ILE A 40 6.87 -8.86 2.79
C ILE A 40 8.28 -8.45 2.35
N GLU A 41 8.51 -7.15 2.14
CA GLU A 41 9.82 -6.66 1.73
C GLU A 41 10.85 -6.67 2.88
N ASP A 42 12.11 -6.92 2.54
CA ASP A 42 13.24 -6.99 3.50
C ASP A 42 13.51 -5.70 4.26
N ASN A 43 13.03 -4.55 3.77
CA ASN A 43 13.14 -3.26 4.42
C ASN A 43 12.15 -3.03 5.59
N LYS A 44 11.34 -4.04 5.98
CA LYS A 44 10.33 -3.93 7.06
C LYS A 44 10.59 -4.92 8.21
N PRO A 45 11.75 -4.84 8.89
CA PRO A 45 12.15 -5.84 9.88
C PRO A 45 11.20 -5.95 11.08
N ASP A 46 10.59 -4.85 11.49
CA ASP A 46 9.67 -4.85 12.64
C ASP A 46 8.32 -5.48 12.30
N ALA A 47 7.80 -5.23 11.10
CA ALA A 47 6.60 -5.91 10.60
C ALA A 47 6.84 -7.41 10.42
N ILE A 48 8.02 -7.81 9.89
CA ILE A 48 8.39 -9.23 9.76
C ILE A 48 8.31 -9.93 11.11
N LYS A 49 8.95 -9.36 12.15
CA LYS A 49 8.94 -9.92 13.51
C LYS A 49 7.53 -10.02 14.08
N ALA A 50 6.71 -8.98 13.91
CA ALA A 50 5.34 -8.97 14.40
C ALA A 50 4.50 -10.09 13.75
N LEU A 51 4.62 -10.25 12.43
CA LEU A 51 3.93 -11.29 11.68
C LEU A 51 4.42 -12.69 12.04
N GLU A 52 5.73 -12.89 12.20
CA GLU A 52 6.31 -14.18 12.62
C GLU A 52 5.80 -14.59 14.01
N SER A 53 5.70 -13.63 14.92
CA SER A 53 5.14 -13.86 16.25
C SER A 53 3.65 -14.19 16.19
N ALA A 54 2.86 -13.44 15.42
CA ALA A 54 1.42 -13.64 15.30
C ALA A 54 1.04 -14.93 14.54
N ALA A 55 1.88 -15.36 13.58
CA ALA A 55 1.70 -16.57 12.79
C ALA A 55 2.27 -17.83 13.46
N LEU A 56 2.75 -17.74 14.71
CA LEU A 56 3.32 -18.87 15.42
C LEU A 56 2.30 -20.02 15.51
N ASN A 57 2.67 -21.20 15.00
CA ASN A 57 1.83 -22.39 14.89
C ASN A 57 0.65 -22.30 13.91
N LYS A 58 0.67 -21.36 12.95
CA LYS A 58 -0.28 -21.29 11.84
C LYS A 58 0.34 -21.90 10.58
N ASP A 59 -0.49 -22.44 9.68
CA ASP A 59 -0.05 -22.95 8.36
C ASP A 59 0.12 -21.81 7.34
N ILE A 60 0.89 -20.79 7.71
CA ILE A 60 1.11 -19.58 6.92
C ILE A 60 2.60 -19.40 6.68
N VAL A 61 2.99 -19.28 5.42
CA VAL A 61 4.39 -19.10 5.05
C VAL A 61 4.72 -17.62 4.88
N ILE A 62 5.55 -17.08 5.75
CA ILE A 62 6.08 -15.72 5.60
C ILE A 62 7.30 -15.79 4.67
N ARG A 63 7.31 -14.95 3.63
CA ARG A 63 8.39 -14.84 2.65
C ARG A 63 8.88 -13.41 2.54
N VAL A 64 10.12 -13.22 2.97
CA VAL A 64 10.85 -11.97 2.80
C VAL A 64 11.35 -11.88 1.36
N ILE A 65 11.02 -10.79 0.67
CA ILE A 65 11.41 -10.52 -0.71
C ILE A 65 12.32 -9.28 -0.81
N PRO A 66 13.23 -9.20 -1.78
CA PRO A 66 14.09 -8.03 -1.96
C PRO A 66 13.28 -6.76 -2.26
N THR A 67 13.65 -5.63 -1.66
CA THR A 67 13.08 -4.32 -2.00
C THR A 67 13.55 -3.85 -3.39
N LYS A 68 12.88 -4.31 -4.45
CA LYS A 68 13.11 -3.87 -5.84
C LYS A 68 11.80 -3.49 -6.51
N TYR A 69 11.59 -2.21 -6.81
CA TYR A 69 10.42 -1.79 -7.57
C TYR A 69 10.49 -2.26 -9.04
N PRO A 70 9.41 -2.76 -9.67
CA PRO A 70 8.06 -2.97 -9.13
C PRO A 70 7.82 -4.42 -8.63
N SER A 71 8.31 -4.78 -7.44
CA SER A 71 8.05 -6.05 -6.75
C SER A 71 6.62 -6.18 -6.23
N GLY A 72 5.98 -5.06 -5.88
CA GLY A 72 4.63 -5.04 -5.30
C GLY A 72 3.48 -5.08 -6.31
N GLY A 73 3.77 -5.15 -7.61
CA GLY A 73 2.75 -5.45 -8.62
C GLY A 73 2.25 -6.88 -8.45
N GLU A 74 0.92 -7.08 -8.48
CA GLU A 74 0.28 -8.38 -8.20
C GLU A 74 0.89 -9.53 -9.03
N LYS A 75 1.15 -9.30 -10.32
CA LYS A 75 1.74 -10.29 -11.23
C LYS A 75 3.20 -10.59 -10.89
N GLN A 76 3.98 -9.58 -10.53
CA GLN A 76 5.39 -9.72 -10.15
C GLN A 76 5.52 -10.47 -8.83
N LEU A 77 4.67 -10.15 -7.84
CA LEU A 77 4.64 -10.82 -6.55
C LEU A 77 4.32 -12.32 -6.71
N ILE A 78 3.33 -12.65 -7.54
CA ILE A 78 3.00 -14.05 -7.88
C ILE A 78 4.22 -14.75 -8.48
N LYS A 79 4.88 -14.13 -9.46
CA LYS A 79 6.06 -14.71 -10.10
C LYS A 79 7.20 -14.94 -9.10
N ILE A 80 7.50 -13.97 -8.24
CA ILE A 80 8.56 -14.08 -7.24
C ILE A 80 8.27 -15.20 -6.23
N LEU A 81 7.02 -15.30 -5.75
CA LEU A 81 6.66 -16.24 -4.68
C LEU A 81 6.36 -17.66 -5.17
N THR A 82 5.77 -17.79 -6.36
CA THR A 82 5.27 -19.09 -6.86
C THR A 82 5.91 -19.53 -8.18
N ASN A 83 6.77 -18.71 -8.79
CA ASN A 83 7.34 -18.93 -10.13
C ASN A 83 6.28 -19.17 -11.22
N LYS A 84 5.06 -18.66 -11.03
CA LYS A 84 3.97 -18.71 -12.00
C LYS A 84 3.81 -17.34 -12.66
N GLU A 85 3.42 -17.33 -13.92
CA GLU A 85 3.10 -16.11 -14.64
C GLU A 85 1.61 -15.99 -14.87
N VAL A 86 1.06 -14.79 -14.63
CA VAL A 86 -0.31 -14.46 -14.99
C VAL A 86 -0.30 -14.00 -16.45
N PRO A 87 -0.99 -14.70 -17.36
CA PRO A 87 -1.02 -14.32 -18.78
C PRO A 87 -1.46 -12.88 -18.99
N SER A 88 -1.06 -12.30 -20.13
CA SER A 88 -1.56 -10.99 -20.54
C SER A 88 -3.07 -11.05 -20.75
N GLY A 89 -3.81 -10.06 -20.24
CA GLY A 89 -5.27 -10.02 -20.29
C GLY A 89 -6.01 -10.90 -19.27
N SER A 90 -5.32 -11.79 -18.57
CA SER A 90 -5.89 -12.65 -17.51
C SER A 90 -5.72 -12.05 -16.12
N ILE A 91 -6.52 -12.56 -15.18
CA ILE A 91 -6.45 -12.24 -13.75
C ILE A 91 -5.84 -13.41 -12.95
N PRO A 92 -5.26 -13.17 -11.76
CA PRO A 92 -4.68 -14.24 -10.95
C PRO A 92 -5.65 -15.38 -10.60
N ALA A 93 -6.94 -15.07 -10.48
CA ALA A 93 -7.97 -16.08 -10.22
C ALA A 93 -8.04 -17.15 -11.33
N ASP A 94 -7.72 -16.80 -12.58
CA ASP A 94 -7.70 -17.72 -13.72
C ASP A 94 -6.64 -18.82 -13.56
N ILE A 95 -5.58 -18.56 -12.78
CA ILE A 95 -4.52 -19.53 -12.45
C ILE A 95 -4.65 -20.09 -11.03
N GLY A 96 -5.80 -19.87 -10.39
CA GLY A 96 -6.12 -20.36 -9.05
C GLY A 96 -5.37 -19.65 -7.93
N ILE A 97 -5.01 -18.37 -8.12
CA ILE A 97 -4.33 -17.56 -7.11
C ILE A 97 -5.20 -16.37 -6.74
N LEU A 98 -5.32 -16.12 -5.43
CA LEU A 98 -5.90 -14.90 -4.90
C LEU A 98 -4.80 -14.09 -4.22
N VAL A 99 -4.70 -12.81 -4.56
CA VAL A 99 -3.83 -11.87 -3.86
C VAL A 99 -4.72 -10.87 -3.14
N GLN A 100 -4.41 -10.60 -1.87
CA GLN A 100 -5.12 -9.64 -1.04
C GLN A 100 -4.14 -8.65 -0.42
N ASN A 101 -4.55 -7.38 -0.36
CA ASN A 101 -3.83 -6.37 0.40
C ASN A 101 -4.07 -6.59 1.91
N VAL A 102 -3.08 -6.23 2.73
CA VAL A 102 -3.14 -6.40 4.18
C VAL A 102 -4.28 -5.59 4.82
N GLY A 103 -4.54 -4.37 4.35
CA GLY A 103 -5.67 -3.56 4.81
C GLY A 103 -7.03 -4.20 4.53
N SER A 104 -7.16 -4.95 3.43
CA SER A 104 -8.36 -5.72 3.13
C SER A 104 -8.57 -6.86 4.13
N LEU A 105 -7.51 -7.62 4.42
CA LEU A 105 -7.57 -8.74 5.38
C LEU A 105 -7.90 -8.26 6.80
N TYR A 106 -7.28 -7.17 7.24
CA TYR A 106 -7.62 -6.50 8.49
C TYR A 106 -9.10 -6.06 8.53
N SER A 107 -9.61 -5.50 7.44
CA SER A 107 -11.03 -5.09 7.34
C SER A 107 -11.98 -6.29 7.35
N ILE A 108 -11.59 -7.42 6.75
CA ILE A 108 -12.38 -8.67 6.77
C ILE A 108 -12.53 -9.17 8.21
N LYS A 109 -11.44 -9.17 8.99
CA LYS A 109 -11.50 -9.50 10.42
C LYS A 109 -12.53 -8.64 11.13
N ARG A 110 -12.43 -7.31 11.03
CA ARG A 110 -13.36 -6.38 11.70
C ARG A 110 -14.81 -6.61 11.31
N ALA A 111 -15.08 -6.81 10.01
CA ALA A 111 -16.43 -7.05 9.53
C ALA A 111 -17.07 -8.34 10.07
N ILE A 112 -16.30 -9.41 10.18
CA ILE A 112 -16.81 -10.74 10.55
C ILE A 112 -16.79 -10.97 12.07
N ILE A 113 -15.68 -10.64 12.73
CA ILE A 113 -15.51 -10.88 14.18
C ILE A 113 -16.13 -9.75 14.98
N ASP A 114 -15.87 -8.50 14.60
CA ASP A 114 -16.26 -7.33 15.39
C ASP A 114 -17.62 -6.75 14.94
N GLY A 115 -18.17 -7.25 13.83
CA GLY A 115 -19.42 -6.76 13.25
C GLY A 115 -19.32 -5.35 12.67
N GLU A 116 -18.10 -4.90 12.37
CA GLU A 116 -17.82 -3.52 12.01
C GLU A 116 -17.45 -3.37 10.53
N PRO A 117 -18.23 -2.62 9.73
CA PRO A 117 -17.88 -2.37 8.34
C PRO A 117 -16.63 -1.47 8.26
N ILE A 118 -16.02 -1.40 7.07
CA ILE A 118 -14.91 -0.47 6.85
C ILE A 118 -15.40 0.99 6.96
N ILE A 119 -15.17 1.60 8.12
CA ILE A 119 -15.49 3.00 8.40
C ILE A 119 -14.26 3.91 8.37
N GLU A 120 -13.08 3.32 8.50
CA GLU A 120 -11.81 4.03 8.57
C GLU A 120 -10.67 3.22 7.94
N ARG A 121 -9.56 3.88 7.67
CA ARG A 121 -8.31 3.23 7.28
C ARG A 121 -7.10 4.01 7.75
N VAL A 122 -5.96 3.33 7.82
CA VAL A 122 -4.67 3.99 7.98
C VAL A 122 -4.32 4.73 6.68
N VAL A 123 -3.91 5.99 6.83
CA VAL A 123 -3.46 6.88 5.76
C VAL A 123 -2.09 7.45 6.13
N THR A 124 -1.12 7.29 5.23
CA THR A 124 0.18 7.97 5.36
C THR A 124 0.05 9.43 4.94
N LEU A 125 0.39 10.36 5.82
CA LEU A 125 0.51 11.79 5.53
C LEU A 125 1.98 12.14 5.42
N THR A 126 2.43 12.55 4.24
CA THR A 126 3.87 12.67 3.95
C THR A 126 4.19 13.71 2.87
N GLY A 127 5.48 14.00 2.71
CA GLY A 127 6.02 15.07 1.87
C GLY A 127 6.52 16.28 2.67
N LYS A 128 7.42 17.06 2.08
CA LYS A 128 8.14 18.17 2.76
C LYS A 128 7.25 19.35 3.17
N THR A 129 6.00 19.38 2.75
CA THR A 129 5.04 20.41 3.20
C THR A 129 4.39 20.08 4.54
N PHE A 130 4.51 18.84 5.03
CA PHE A 130 4.15 18.48 6.39
C PHE A 130 5.32 18.75 7.35
N LYS A 131 5.03 19.38 8.49
CA LYS A 131 6.04 19.56 9.55
C LYS A 131 6.46 18.21 10.17
N GLN A 132 5.51 17.29 10.30
CA GLN A 132 5.73 15.96 10.87
C GLN A 132 4.91 14.91 10.10
N PRO A 133 5.52 14.29 9.08
CA PRO A 133 4.94 13.12 8.41
C PRO A 133 4.58 12.02 9.42
N ARG A 134 3.44 11.36 9.22
CA ARG A 134 2.93 10.31 10.11
C ARG A 134 1.85 9.47 9.44
N ASN A 135 1.51 8.36 10.07
CA ASN A 135 0.31 7.59 9.73
C ASN A 135 -0.83 7.96 10.68
N VAL A 136 -2.05 8.04 10.15
CA VAL A 136 -3.25 8.38 10.92
C VAL A 136 -4.40 7.47 10.56
N TRP A 137 -5.27 7.19 11.51
CA TRP A 137 -6.59 6.64 11.23
C TRP A 137 -7.49 7.75 10.69
N ALA A 138 -8.05 7.56 9.51
CA ALA A 138 -8.97 8.50 8.90
C ALA A 138 -10.30 7.81 8.56
N LEU A 139 -11.41 8.42 9.02
CA LEU A 139 -12.74 8.00 8.62
C LEU A 139 -12.92 8.17 7.11
N LEU A 140 -13.61 7.21 6.49
CA LEU A 140 -14.03 7.31 5.10
C LEU A 140 -15.02 8.48 4.97
N GLY A 141 -14.83 9.32 3.97
CA GLY A 141 -15.61 10.54 3.76
C GLY A 141 -14.98 11.80 4.34
N THR A 142 -14.02 11.70 5.27
CA THR A 142 -13.29 12.86 5.80
C THR A 142 -12.63 13.64 4.65
N PRO A 143 -12.86 14.95 4.51
CA PRO A 143 -12.18 15.75 3.50
C PRO A 143 -10.67 15.72 3.72
N VAL A 144 -9.88 15.61 2.65
CA VAL A 144 -8.40 15.68 2.75
C VAL A 144 -7.98 16.97 3.46
N GLN A 145 -8.67 18.08 3.22
CA GLN A 145 -8.44 19.36 3.90
C GLN A 145 -8.46 19.24 5.43
N ALA A 146 -9.36 18.46 6.01
CA ALA A 146 -9.43 18.28 7.46
C ALA A 146 -8.13 17.67 8.02
N LEU A 147 -7.58 16.68 7.31
CA LEU A 147 -6.28 16.08 7.67
C LEU A 147 -5.12 17.08 7.48
N LEU A 148 -5.16 17.90 6.43
CA LEU A 148 -4.14 18.93 6.21
C LEU A 148 -4.11 19.95 7.36
N ASP A 149 -5.30 20.42 7.76
CA ASP A 149 -5.46 21.41 8.83
C ASP A 149 -5.00 20.87 10.18
N GLU A 150 -5.40 19.63 10.49
CA GLU A 150 -5.06 18.97 11.76
C GLU A 150 -3.56 18.66 11.87
N PHE A 151 -2.94 18.15 10.80
CA PHE A 151 -1.56 17.63 10.83
C PHE A 151 -0.50 18.63 10.35
N GLY A 152 -0.84 19.93 10.37
CA GLY A 152 0.14 21.02 10.22
C GLY A 152 0.76 21.10 8.83
N TYR A 153 -0.05 20.88 7.80
CA TYR A 153 0.30 21.13 6.41
C TYR A 153 0.61 22.61 6.17
N LYS A 154 1.70 22.89 5.47
CA LYS A 154 2.05 24.23 5.00
C LYS A 154 2.24 24.21 3.50
N ALA A 155 1.23 24.70 2.79
CA ALA A 155 1.23 24.74 1.34
C ALA A 155 2.50 25.41 0.78
N ASP A 156 3.12 24.76 -0.20
CA ASP A 156 4.20 25.38 -0.97
C ASP A 156 3.64 26.62 -1.68
N LYS A 157 4.31 27.75 -1.51
CA LYS A 157 3.86 29.06 -2.01
C LYS A 157 3.81 29.13 -3.55
N LYS A 158 4.53 28.26 -4.25
CA LYS A 158 4.70 28.29 -5.70
C LYS A 158 4.02 27.11 -6.40
N LEU A 159 3.81 25.99 -5.71
CA LEU A 159 3.14 24.82 -6.28
C LEU A 159 2.37 24.05 -5.22
N GLN A 160 1.08 24.32 -5.10
CA GLN A 160 0.19 23.57 -4.23
C GLN A 160 -0.24 22.27 -4.92
N ARG A 161 0.52 21.20 -4.68
CA ARG A 161 0.23 19.87 -5.22
C ARG A 161 -0.09 18.92 -4.07
N LEU A 162 -1.20 18.21 -4.21
CA LEU A 162 -1.60 17.12 -3.32
C LEU A 162 -1.80 15.88 -4.19
N ILE A 163 -1.27 14.75 -3.76
CA ILE A 163 -1.30 13.48 -4.47
C ILE A 163 -1.96 12.45 -3.56
N ILE A 164 -2.97 11.73 -4.05
CA ILE A 164 -3.43 10.51 -3.41
C ILE A 164 -2.57 9.36 -3.91
N GLY A 165 -2.04 8.55 -2.99
CA GLY A 165 -1.07 7.50 -3.28
C GLY A 165 0.37 8.04 -3.16
N GLY A 166 1.31 7.37 -3.81
CA GLY A 166 2.71 7.79 -3.81
C GLY A 166 3.15 8.42 -5.13
N PRO A 167 4.45 8.70 -5.27
CA PRO A 167 4.96 9.45 -6.42
C PRO A 167 4.82 8.74 -7.78
N MET A 168 4.78 7.39 -7.81
CA MET A 168 4.75 6.61 -9.06
C MET A 168 3.33 6.29 -9.52
N MET A 169 2.49 5.72 -8.64
CA MET A 169 1.11 5.31 -9.00
C MET A 169 0.02 6.28 -8.55
N GLY A 170 0.37 7.33 -7.79
CA GLY A 170 -0.59 8.29 -7.29
C GLY A 170 -1.07 9.30 -8.34
N PHE A 171 -2.20 9.93 -8.08
CA PHE A 171 -2.75 10.99 -8.94
C PHE A 171 -2.92 12.30 -8.17
N THR A 172 -2.81 13.41 -8.89
CA THR A 172 -2.94 14.74 -8.29
C THR A 172 -4.41 15.05 -8.04
N LEU A 173 -4.71 15.55 -6.85
CA LEU A 173 -6.06 15.94 -6.47
C LEU A 173 -6.48 17.24 -7.16
N PRO A 174 -7.74 17.34 -7.60
CA PRO A 174 -8.27 18.57 -8.18
C PRO A 174 -8.41 19.68 -7.12
N HIS A 175 -8.73 19.31 -5.89
CA HIS A 175 -8.81 20.20 -4.71
C HIS A 175 -8.73 19.37 -3.42
N SER A 176 -8.47 20.03 -2.29
CA SER A 176 -8.36 19.38 -0.97
C SER A 176 -9.70 18.96 -0.34
N GLN A 177 -10.84 19.41 -0.87
CA GLN A 177 -12.17 19.03 -0.36
C GLN A 177 -12.64 17.63 -0.80
N VAL A 178 -11.82 16.89 -1.54
CA VAL A 178 -12.12 15.50 -1.90
C VAL A 178 -12.12 14.60 -0.66
N PRO A 179 -13.00 13.59 -0.58
CA PRO A 179 -13.07 12.71 0.59
C PRO A 179 -11.95 11.66 0.57
N ILE A 180 -11.52 11.25 1.75
CA ILE A 180 -10.79 10.01 1.96
C ILE A 180 -11.70 8.85 1.59
N THR A 181 -11.20 7.95 0.75
CA THR A 181 -11.92 6.76 0.31
C THR A 181 -11.18 5.51 0.75
N LYS A 182 -11.83 4.35 0.61
CA LYS A 182 -11.23 3.06 0.96
C LYS A 182 -9.93 2.74 0.19
N THR A 183 -9.64 3.44 -0.92
CA THR A 183 -8.41 3.24 -1.70
C THR A 183 -7.31 4.26 -1.37
N ALA A 184 -7.61 5.32 -0.60
CA ALA A 184 -6.67 6.38 -0.28
C ALA A 184 -5.74 5.98 0.87
N ASN A 185 -4.64 5.28 0.57
CA ASN A 185 -3.66 4.84 1.56
C ASN A 185 -2.60 5.89 1.91
N CYS A 186 -2.47 6.96 1.10
CA CYS A 186 -1.48 8.00 1.28
C CYS A 186 -2.00 9.34 0.77
N ILE A 187 -1.68 10.41 1.49
CA ILE A 187 -1.72 11.80 1.02
C ILE A 187 -0.29 12.32 1.00
N LEU A 188 0.25 12.45 -0.20
CA LEU A 188 1.56 13.01 -0.46
C LEU A 188 1.41 14.48 -0.85
N ALA A 189 2.02 15.35 -0.05
CA ALA A 189 2.03 16.79 -0.26
C ALA A 189 3.48 17.27 -0.49
N PRO A 190 4.01 17.12 -1.72
CA PRO A 190 5.40 17.39 -2.00
C PRO A 190 5.66 18.88 -2.16
N THR A 191 6.91 19.29 -1.94
CA THR A 191 7.38 20.60 -2.44
C THR A 191 7.78 20.50 -3.91
N ARG A 192 7.89 21.62 -4.63
CA ARG A 192 8.36 21.64 -6.02
C ARG A 192 9.75 20.99 -6.21
N HIS A 193 10.60 21.07 -5.19
CA HIS A 193 11.95 20.48 -5.22
C HIS A 193 11.96 18.97 -4.96
N GLU A 194 10.91 18.46 -4.33
CA GLU A 194 10.77 17.04 -4.01
C GLU A 194 10.19 16.26 -5.18
N ILE A 195 9.15 16.82 -5.80
CA ILE A 195 8.56 16.29 -7.03
C ILE A 195 8.36 17.46 -7.97
N SER A 196 9.19 17.51 -9.02
CA SER A 196 9.04 18.52 -10.05
C SER A 196 7.67 18.39 -10.71
N ALA A 197 7.04 19.53 -10.98
CA ALA A 197 5.99 19.55 -11.99
C ALA A 197 6.63 19.05 -13.29
N HIS A 198 6.03 18.02 -13.89
CA HIS A 198 6.53 17.31 -15.07
C HIS A 198 7.36 18.21 -15.98
N GLN A 199 8.62 17.83 -16.23
CA GLN A 199 9.25 18.20 -17.49
C GLN A 199 8.36 17.62 -18.59
N TYR A 200 8.15 18.38 -19.67
CA TYR A 200 7.38 17.97 -20.85
C TYR A 200 7.54 16.47 -21.12
N GLU A 201 6.42 15.76 -21.34
CA GLU A 201 6.47 14.37 -21.80
C GLU A 201 7.44 14.31 -22.99
N MET A 202 8.58 13.64 -22.78
CA MET A 202 9.58 13.48 -23.82
C MET A 202 9.29 12.18 -24.56
N GLU A 203 9.42 12.23 -25.89
CA GLU A 203 9.31 11.04 -26.71
C GLU A 203 10.37 10.00 -26.29
N CYS A 204 9.99 8.72 -26.32
CA CYS A 204 10.93 7.65 -26.05
C CYS A 204 12.04 7.64 -27.12
N ILE A 205 13.25 8.03 -26.72
CA ILE A 205 14.44 7.99 -27.60
C ILE A 205 15.08 6.59 -27.69
N ARG A 206 14.41 5.55 -27.16
CA ARG A 206 14.89 4.15 -27.14
C ARG A 206 16.29 3.99 -26.53
N CYS A 207 16.62 4.75 -25.50
CA CYS A 207 17.94 4.74 -24.86
C CYS A 207 18.23 3.48 -24.02
N GLY A 208 17.25 2.62 -23.77
CA GLY A 208 17.42 1.40 -22.97
C GLY A 208 17.47 1.61 -21.46
N GLN A 209 17.48 2.85 -20.95
CA GLN A 209 17.50 3.12 -19.50
C GLN A 209 16.28 2.56 -18.76
N CYS A 210 15.11 2.51 -19.42
CA CYS A 210 13.92 1.88 -18.86
C CYS A 210 14.08 0.36 -18.71
N ALA A 211 14.86 -0.28 -19.58
CA ALA A 211 15.17 -1.71 -19.47
C ALA A 211 16.15 -1.95 -18.32
N GLU A 212 17.21 -1.13 -18.18
CA GLU A 212 18.14 -1.23 -17.05
C GLU A 212 17.47 -1.01 -15.69
N ALA A 213 16.50 -0.10 -15.60
CA ALA A 213 15.79 0.14 -14.35
C ALA A 213 14.81 -1.00 -13.97
N CYS A 214 14.31 -1.76 -14.95
CA CYS A 214 13.31 -2.81 -14.74
C CYS A 214 13.86 -4.25 -14.78
N HIS A 215 15.13 -4.46 -15.16
CA HIS A 215 15.79 -5.77 -15.27
C HIS A 215 16.73 -6.09 -14.10
#